data_AF-A0A2M6WN68-F1
#
_entry.id   AF-A0A2M6WN68-F1
#
_cell.length_a   1.000
_cell.length_b   1.000
_cell.length_c   1.000
_cell.angle_alpha   90.00
_cell.angle_beta   90.00
_cell.angle_gamma   90.00
#
_symmetry.space_group_name_H-M   'P 1'
#
loop_
_entity.id
_entity.type
_entity.pdbx_description
1 polymer ?
#
loop_
_entity_poly.entity_id
_entity_poly.type
_entity_poly.pdbx_seq_one_letter_code
_entity_poly.pdbx_strand_id
1 'polypeptide(L)'
;MTWEELLQFIDAEDERIKAKFASYDNEKRILARTVKLGEETGELCNAVLAFLNDQRPEKLNNFKQEHLAHEFADVVITTFMLAKSAGVDVGQALKDKIGIIKNRVL
;
A
#
# COMPACT_ATOMS: atom_id res chain seq x y z
N MET A 1 12.83 6.94 -8.56
CA MET A 1 11.47 6.70 -9.07
C MET A 1 10.74 8.03 -9.12
N THR A 2 10.21 8.39 -10.29
CA THR A 2 9.26 9.51 -10.47
C THR A 2 7.83 9.06 -10.18
N TRP A 3 6.89 10.01 -10.13
CA TRP A 3 5.47 9.69 -9.99
C TRP A 3 4.95 8.87 -11.18
N GLU A 4 5.35 9.24 -12.39
CA GLU A 4 4.97 8.55 -13.63
C GLU A 4 5.51 7.12 -13.67
N GLU A 5 6.76 6.91 -13.23
CA GLU A 5 7.36 5.57 -13.11
C GLU A 5 6.58 4.69 -12.12
N LEU A 6 6.14 5.26 -11.00
CA LEU A 6 5.28 4.53 -10.04
C LEU A 6 3.94 4.15 -10.68
N LEU A 7 3.25 5.08 -11.36
CA LEU A 7 1.96 4.77 -11.98
C LEU A 7 2.10 3.72 -13.09
N GLN A 8 3.17 3.78 -13.89
CA GLN A 8 3.47 2.76 -14.89
C GLN A 8 3.71 1.38 -14.26
N PHE A 9 4.42 1.34 -13.12
CA PHE A 9 4.59 0.10 -12.36
C PHE A 9 3.25 -0.46 -11.86
N ILE A 10 2.38 0.39 -11.31
CA ILE A 10 1.04 0.00 -10.83
C ILE A 10 0.19 -0.54 -11.98
N ASP A 11 0.23 0.09 -13.16
CA ASP A 11 -0.49 -0.38 -14.34
C ASP A 11 0.01 -1.75 -14.82
N ALA A 12 1.33 -1.93 -14.89
CA ALA A 12 1.93 -3.20 -15.29
C ALA A 12 1.58 -4.33 -14.31
N GLU A 13 1.63 -4.05 -13.00
CA GLU A 13 1.28 -5.02 -11.97
C GLU A 13 -0.21 -5.36 -11.94
N ASP A 14 -1.08 -4.39 -12.23
CA ASP A 14 -2.52 -4.63 -12.30
C ASP A 14 -2.83 -5.58 -13.46
N GLU A 15 -2.27 -5.33 -14.64
CA GLU A 15 -2.41 -6.22 -15.80
C GLU A 15 -1.82 -7.62 -15.55
N ARG A 16 -0.65 -7.71 -14.91
CA ARG A 16 -0.03 -8.99 -14.51
C ARG A 16 -0.95 -9.80 -13.60
N ILE A 17 -1.57 -9.16 -12.62
CA ILE A 17 -2.42 -9.83 -11.64
C ILE A 17 -3.79 -10.18 -12.24
N LYS A 18 -4.36 -9.32 -13.09
CA LYS A 18 -5.54 -9.64 -13.88
C LYS A 18 -5.34 -10.86 -14.77
N ALA A 19 -4.19 -10.97 -15.43
CA ALA A 19 -3.85 -12.13 -16.25
C ALA A 19 -3.75 -13.41 -15.40
N LYS A 20 -3.14 -13.33 -14.22
CA LYS A 20 -3.02 -14.47 -13.29
C LYS A 20 -4.36 -14.93 -12.72
N PHE A 21 -5.28 -14.01 -12.45
CA PHE A 21 -6.60 -14.28 -11.87
C PHE A 21 -7.73 -13.86 -12.82
N ALA A 22 -7.65 -14.32 -14.07
CA ALA A 22 -8.57 -13.91 -15.13
C ALA A 22 -10.05 -14.20 -14.83
N SER A 23 -10.34 -15.18 -13.97
CA SER A 23 -11.70 -15.54 -13.55
C SER A 23 -12.34 -14.58 -12.54
N TYR A 24 -11.56 -13.65 -11.97
CA TYR A 24 -12.07 -12.71 -10.98
C TYR A 24 -12.71 -11.53 -11.71
N ASP A 25 -13.97 -11.25 -11.40
CA ASP A 25 -14.62 -9.99 -11.75
C ASP A 25 -14.03 -8.80 -10.98
N ASN A 26 -14.44 -7.58 -11.33
CA ASN A 26 -13.89 -6.37 -10.73
C ASN A 26 -14.17 -6.28 -9.23
N GLU A 27 -15.35 -6.72 -8.79
CA GLU A 27 -15.74 -6.69 -7.38
C GLU A 27 -14.81 -7.58 -6.54
N LYS A 28 -14.58 -8.83 -6.97
CA LYS A 28 -13.64 -9.74 -6.30
C LYS A 28 -12.23 -9.19 -6.27
N ARG A 29 -11.80 -8.48 -7.32
CA ARG A 29 -10.47 -7.84 -7.34
C ARG A 29 -10.38 -6.73 -6.29
N ILE A 30 -11.37 -5.85 -6.21
CA ILE A 30 -11.42 -4.79 -5.19
C ILE A 30 -11.37 -5.40 -3.78
N LEU A 31 -12.19 -6.43 -3.51
CA LEU A 31 -12.23 -7.11 -2.22
C LEU A 31 -10.89 -7.78 -1.88
N ALA A 32 -10.28 -8.50 -2.83
CA ALA A 32 -8.98 -9.13 -2.62
C ALA A 32 -7.88 -8.10 -2.34
N ARG A 33 -7.87 -6.96 -3.05
CA ARG A 33 -6.93 -5.86 -2.80
C ARG A 33 -7.16 -5.20 -1.46
N THR A 34 -8.41 -5.09 -1.02
CA THR A 34 -8.77 -4.55 0.30
C THR A 34 -8.21 -5.44 1.41
N VAL A 35 -8.35 -6.76 1.28
CA VAL A 35 -7.77 -7.71 2.24
C VAL A 35 -6.24 -7.63 2.23
N LYS A 36 -5.62 -7.57 1.05
CA LYS A 36 -4.15 -7.44 0.93
C LYS A 36 -3.63 -6.15 1.56
N LEU A 37 -4.33 -5.02 1.41
CA LEU A 37 -3.97 -3.78 2.12
C LEU A 37 -4.02 -3.95 3.65
N GLY A 38 -4.99 -4.70 4.17
CA GLY A 38 -5.06 -5.04 5.59
C GLY A 38 -3.88 -5.89 6.06
N GLU A 39 -3.44 -6.85 5.24
CA GLU A 39 -2.25 -7.66 5.47
C GLU A 39 -0.99 -6.79 5.58
N GLU A 40 -0.69 -5.95 4.57
CA GLU A 40 0.50 -5.06 4.58
C GLU A 40 0.45 -4.07 5.75
N THR A 41 -0.73 -3.57 6.11
CA THR A 41 -0.87 -2.68 7.27
C THR A 41 -0.52 -3.42 8.56
N GLY A 42 -0.88 -4.70 8.68
CA GLY A 42 -0.50 -5.55 9.80
C GLY A 42 1.00 -5.83 9.85
N GLU A 43 1.63 -6.05 8.69
CA GLU A 43 3.09 -6.24 8.58
C GLU A 43 3.84 -4.96 8.96
N LEU A 44 3.37 -3.80 8.49
CA LEU A 44 3.88 -2.50 8.93
C LEU A 44 3.72 -2.29 10.44
N CYS A 45 2.56 -2.63 11.04
CA CYS A 45 2.38 -2.55 12.49
C CYS A 45 3.43 -3.39 13.22
N ASN A 46 3.68 -4.62 12.76
CA ASN A 46 4.71 -5.48 13.34
C ASN A 46 6.10 -4.86 13.19
N ALA A 47 6.47 -4.37 12.01
CA ALA A 47 7.77 -3.75 11.78
C ALA A 47 7.99 -2.49 12.64
N VAL A 48 6.96 -1.66 12.83
CA VAL A 48 7.02 -0.50 13.72
C VAL A 48 7.24 -0.93 15.17
N LEU A 49 6.52 -1.94 15.67
CA LEU A 49 6.73 -2.44 17.04
C LEU A 49 8.15 -2.99 17.23
N ALA A 50 8.67 -3.72 16.23
CA ALA A 50 10.04 -4.22 16.27
C ALA A 50 11.07 -3.09 16.26
N PHE A 51 10.85 -2.05 15.44
CA PHE A 51 11.69 -0.85 15.39
C PHE A 51 11.72 -0.10 16.74
N LEU A 52 10.59 -0.06 17.45
CA LEU A 52 10.48 0.57 18.77
C LEU A 52 10.95 -0.33 19.93
N ASN A 53 11.41 -1.54 19.65
CA ASN A 53 11.73 -2.58 20.64
C ASN A 53 10.54 -2.96 21.56
N ASP A 54 9.31 -2.78 21.09
CA ASP A 54 8.07 -3.08 21.82
C ASP A 54 7.45 -4.42 21.38
N GLN A 55 8.29 -5.36 20.95
CA GLN A 55 7.91 -6.75 20.66
C GLN A 55 8.49 -7.71 21.71
N ARG A 56 7.91 -8.91 21.78
CA ARG A 56 8.44 -10.00 22.61
C ARG A 56 9.93 -10.24 22.25
N PRO A 57 10.82 -10.38 23.25
CA PRO A 57 12.28 -10.48 23.02
C PRO A 57 12.69 -11.56 22.00
N GLU A 58 11.96 -12.67 21.99
CA GLU A 58 12.12 -13.78 21.05
C GLU A 58 11.98 -13.40 19.56
N LYS A 59 11.29 -12.29 19.25
CA LYS A 59 11.08 -11.78 17.89
C LYS A 59 12.05 -10.67 17.47
N LEU A 60 12.74 -10.03 18.42
CA LEU A 60 13.63 -8.89 18.15
C LEU A 60 14.96 -9.31 17.50
N ASN A 61 15.40 -10.56 17.71
CA ASN A 61 16.70 -11.06 17.24
C ASN A 61 16.88 -11.07 15.71
N ASN A 62 15.79 -10.92 14.93
CA ASN A 62 15.82 -10.96 13.47
C ASN A 62 15.44 -9.63 12.79
N PHE A 63 15.23 -8.55 13.55
CA PHE A 63 14.81 -7.29 12.96
C PHE A 63 15.97 -6.56 12.27
N LYS A 64 15.77 -6.14 11.01
CA LYS A 64 16.64 -5.19 10.31
C LYS A 64 15.85 -3.94 9.96
N GLN A 65 16.47 -2.77 10.08
CA GLN A 65 15.85 -1.48 9.77
C GLN A 65 15.32 -1.39 8.33
N GLU A 66 15.94 -2.11 7.39
CA GLU A 66 15.48 -2.23 5.99
C GLU A 66 14.07 -2.83 5.88
N HIS A 67 13.64 -3.68 6.81
CA HIS A 67 12.28 -4.22 6.82
C HIS A 67 11.24 -3.11 6.98
N LEU A 68 11.48 -2.16 7.89
CA LEU A 68 10.51 -1.09 8.15
C LEU A 68 10.23 -0.26 6.89
N ALA A 69 11.29 0.10 6.15
CA ALA A 69 11.13 0.88 4.93
C ALA A 69 10.36 0.12 3.83
N HIS A 70 10.57 -1.19 3.73
CA HIS A 70 9.83 -2.04 2.79
C HIS A 70 8.35 -2.13 3.16
N GLU A 71 8.02 -2.34 4.43
CA GLU A 71 6.61 -2.42 4.85
C GLU A 71 5.85 -1.11 4.58
N PHE A 72 6.51 0.05 4.74
CA PHE A 72 5.91 1.33 4.32
C PHE A 72 5.65 1.38 2.82
N ALA A 73 6.59 0.89 2.01
CA ALA A 73 6.45 0.84 0.56
C ALA A 73 5.33 -0.11 0.14
N ASP A 74 5.21 -1.28 0.78
CA ASP A 74 4.18 -2.27 0.49
C ASP A 74 2.77 -1.72 0.77
N VAL A 75 2.57 -0.99 1.87
CA VAL A 75 1.30 -0.28 2.14
C VAL A 75 0.99 0.76 1.06
N VAL A 76 1.99 1.55 0.63
CA VAL A 76 1.79 2.55 -0.43
C VAL A 76 1.43 1.89 -1.76
N ILE A 77 2.17 0.87 -2.18
CA ILE A 77 1.94 0.15 -3.44
C ILE A 77 0.56 -0.49 -3.42
N THR A 78 0.22 -1.23 -2.36
CA THR A 78 -1.08 -1.92 -2.28
C THR A 78 -2.26 -0.94 -2.22
N THR A 79 -2.08 0.24 -1.61
CA THR A 79 -3.07 1.33 -1.67
C THR A 79 -3.31 1.80 -3.10
N PHE A 80 -2.25 2.00 -3.89
CA PHE A 80 -2.38 2.42 -5.30
C PHE A 80 -3.01 1.33 -6.16
N MET A 81 -2.66 0.06 -5.93
CA MET A 81 -3.26 -1.08 -6.61
C MET A 81 -4.76 -1.20 -6.33
N LEU A 82 -5.19 -0.96 -5.09
CA LEU A 82 -6.60 -0.93 -4.71
C LEU A 82 -7.33 0.24 -5.39
N ALA A 83 -6.74 1.44 -5.37
CA ALA A 83 -7.31 2.60 -6.03
C ALA A 83 -7.47 2.38 -7.54
N LYS A 84 -6.49 1.75 -8.21
CA LYS A 84 -6.58 1.36 -9.62
C LYS A 84 -7.77 0.42 -9.86
N SER A 85 -7.92 -0.61 -9.04
CA SER A 85 -9.04 -1.57 -9.14
C SER A 85 -10.41 -0.91 -8.90
N ALA A 86 -10.45 0.12 -8.05
CA ALA A 86 -11.65 0.91 -7.75
C ALA A 86 -11.90 2.05 -8.76
N GLY A 87 -11.05 2.23 -9.77
CA GLY A 87 -11.19 3.30 -10.77
C GLY A 87 -10.93 4.71 -10.21
N VAL A 88 -10.11 4.83 -9.17
CA VAL A 88 -9.79 6.11 -8.51
C VAL A 88 -8.52 6.72 -9.09
N ASP A 89 -8.59 7.97 -9.52
CA ASP A 89 -7.41 8.79 -9.81
C ASP A 89 -6.77 9.27 -8.49
N VAL A 90 -5.75 8.54 -8.05
CA VAL A 90 -5.03 8.84 -6.80
C VAL A 90 -4.34 10.20 -6.87
N GLY A 91 -3.83 10.60 -8.03
CA GLY A 91 -3.12 11.87 -8.20
C GLY A 91 -4.06 13.05 -7.96
N GLN A 92 -5.25 13.02 -8.55
CA GLN A 92 -6.27 14.03 -8.32
C GLN A 92 -6.81 13.98 -6.88
N ALA A 93 -7.10 12.78 -6.35
CA ALA A 93 -7.60 12.62 -4.99
C ALA A 93 -6.62 13.16 -3.92
N LEU A 94 -5.31 12.94 -4.10
CA LEU A 94 -4.28 13.50 -3.22
C LEU A 94 -4.23 15.03 -3.33
N LYS A 95 -4.25 15.60 -4.54
CA LYS A 95 -4.26 17.06 -4.74
C LYS A 95 -5.43 17.71 -4.01
N ASP A 96 -6.64 17.18 -4.19
CA ASP A 96 -7.86 17.69 -3.57
C ASP A 96 -7.77 17.59 -2.04
N LYS A 97 -7.33 16.43 -1.52
CA LYS A 97 -7.24 16.21 -0.08
C LYS A 97 -6.19 17.09 0.58
N ILE A 98 -5.03 17.29 -0.06
CA ILE A 98 -3.98 18.19 0.41
C ILE A 98 -4.47 19.64 0.43
N GLY A 99 -5.21 20.08 -0.59
CA GLY A 99 -5.83 21.41 -0.63
C GLY A 99 -6.78 21.64 0.56
N ILE A 100 -7.63 20.66 0.86
CA ILE A 100 -8.51 20.69 2.04
C ILE A 100 -7.69 20.79 3.33
N ILE A 101 -6.62 19.99 3.49
CA ILE A 101 -5.79 19.99 4.70
C ILE A 101 -5.09 21.34 4.90
N LYS A 102 -4.53 21.93 3.82
CA LYS A 102 -3.88 23.24 3.89
C LYS A 102 -4.85 24.36 4.29
N ASN A 103 -6.10 24.30 3.81
CA ASN A 103 -7.13 25.28 4.13
C ASN A 103 -7.78 25.07 5.50
N ARG A 104 -7.53 23.93 6.14
CA ARG A 104 -8.06 23.57 7.47
C ARG A 104 -7.29 24.16 8.65
N VAL A 105 -6.32 25.04 8.40
CA VAL A 105 -5.49 25.78 9.38
C VAL A 105 -5.80 25.41 10.85
N LEU A 106 -4.92 24.59 11.41
CA LEU A 106 -4.66 24.54 12.86
C LEU A 106 -4.29 25.94 13.37
#